data_AF-A0A918CLV6-F1
#
_entry.id   AF-A0A918CLV6-F1
#
_cell.length_a   1.000
_cell.length_b   1.000
_cell.length_c   1.000
_cell.angle_alpha   90.00
_cell.angle_beta   90.00
_cell.angle_gamma   90.00
#
_symmetry.space_group_name_H-M   'P 1'
#
loop_
_entity.id
_entity.type
_entity.pdbx_description
1 polymer ?
#
loop_
_entity_poly.entity_id
_entity_poly.type
_entity_poly.pdbx_seq_one_letter_code
_entity_poly.pdbx_strand_id
1 'polypeptide(L)' 'MTRSNRGQWENEVEGEPERSQSFASREEAITAGRELAALLGTTHTVIESEPTGVITDEEPED' A
#
# COMPACT_ATOMS: atom_id res chain seq x y z
N MET A 1 2.65 0.18 -1.18
CA MET A 1 1.88 -0.46 -0.09
C MET A 1 0.45 -0.74 -0.56
N THR A 2 -0.14 -1.89 -0.22
CA THR A 2 -1.57 -2.16 -0.42
C THR A 2 -2.32 -1.95 0.89
N ARG A 3 -3.43 -1.20 0.88
CA ARG A 3 -4.29 -0.97 2.04
C ARG A 3 -5.74 -1.31 1.76
N SER A 4 -6.43 -1.83 2.77
CA SER A 4 -7.90 -1.93 2.75
C SER A 4 -8.54 -0.63 3.23
N ASN A 5 -9.55 -0.15 2.52
CA ASN A 5 -10.30 1.05 2.83
C ASN A 5 -11.80 0.82 2.57
N ARG A 6 -12.59 0.67 3.64
CA ARG A 6 -14.06 0.54 3.59
C ARG A 6 -14.56 -0.53 2.61
N GLY A 7 -13.87 -1.67 2.54
CA GLY A 7 -14.22 -2.78 1.64
C GLY A 7 -13.64 -2.67 0.23
N GLN A 8 -12.93 -1.59 -0.08
CA GLN A 8 -12.11 -1.45 -1.28
C GLN A 8 -10.64 -1.68 -0.94
N TRP A 9 -9.83 -2.04 -1.93
CA TRP A 9 -8.39 -2.19 -1.79
C TRP A 9 -7.67 -1.17 -2.64
N GLU A 10 -6.65 -0.53 -2.10
CA GLU A 10 -5.90 0.51 -2.80
C GLU A 10 -4.41 0.24 -2.69
N ASN A 11 -3.70 0.35 -3.82
CA ASN A 11 -2.25 0.42 -3.86
C ASN A 11 -1.84 1.88 -3.79
N GLU A 12 -1.04 2.23 -2.80
CA GLU A 12 -0.44 3.54 -2.61
C GLU A 12 1.08 3.40 -2.79
N VAL A 13 1.69 4.34 -3.51
CA VAL A 13 3.14 4.42 -3.66
C VAL A 13 3.63 5.65 -2.93
N GLU A 14 4.59 5.47 -2.02
CA GLU A 14 5.16 6.59 -1.26
C GLU A 14 5.78 7.61 -2.22
N GLY A 15 5.38 8.87 -2.06
CA GLY A 15 5.83 9.99 -2.90
C GLY A 15 5.16 10.10 -4.27
N GLU A 16 4.38 9.10 -4.72
CA GLU A 16 3.74 9.09 -6.04
C GLU A 16 2.25 8.71 -5.98
N PRO A 17 1.39 9.62 -5.47
CA PRO A 17 -0.05 9.36 -5.36
C PRO A 17 -0.71 9.13 -6.72
N GLU A 18 -0.15 9.65 -7.81
CA GLU A 18 -0.63 9.47 -9.19
C GLU A 18 -0.53 8.02 -9.68
N ARG A 19 0.33 7.21 -9.06
CA ARG A 19 0.45 5.77 -9.34
C ARG A 19 -0.48 4.92 -8.49
N SER A 20 -1.27 5.54 -7.63
CA SER A 20 -2.20 4.83 -6.77
C SER A 20 -3.33 4.21 -7.60
N GLN A 21 -3.68 2.97 -7.28
CA GLN A 21 -4.71 2.23 -8.01
C GLN A 21 -5.67 1.58 -7.03
N SER A 22 -6.97 1.69 -7.32
CA SER A 22 -8.04 1.09 -6.51
C SER A 22 -8.55 -0.19 -7.17
N PHE A 23 -8.83 -1.20 -6.36
CA PHE A 23 -9.21 -2.54 -6.75
C PHE A 23 -10.43 -2.98 -5.95
N ALA A 24 -11.28 -3.81 -6.56
CA ALA A 24 -12.44 -4.37 -5.90
C ALA A 24 -12.10 -5.55 -4.98
N SER A 25 -10.95 -6.20 -5.22
CA SER A 25 -10.57 -7.45 -4.57
C SER A 25 -9.18 -7.36 -3.94
N ARG A 26 -9.03 -8.00 -2.77
CA ARG A 26 -7.75 -8.10 -2.05
C ARG A 26 -6.65 -8.72 -2.90
N GLU A 27 -6.93 -9.89 -3.46
CA GLU A 27 -5.93 -10.66 -4.23
C GLU A 27 -5.44 -9.90 -5.46
N GLU A 28 -6.35 -9.17 -6.12
CA GLU A 28 -6.03 -8.32 -7.26
C GLU A 28 -5.11 -7.17 -6.84
N ALA A 29 -5.45 -6.46 -5.76
CA ALA A 29 -4.62 -5.38 -5.23
C ALA A 29 -3.24 -5.84 -4.79
N ILE A 30 -3.16 -6.98 -4.10
CA ILE A 30 -1.88 -7.55 -3.64
C ILE A 30 -1.02 -7.96 -4.84
N THR A 31 -1.61 -8.60 -5.85
CA THR A 31 -0.87 -9.02 -7.05
C THR A 31 -0.30 -7.80 -7.77
N ALA A 32 -1.14 -6.81 -8.07
CA ALA A 32 -0.71 -5.58 -8.73
C ALA A 32 0.32 -4.80 -7.89
N GLY A 33 0.16 -4.78 -6.57
CA GLY A 33 1.08 -4.10 -5.66
C GLY A 33 2.44 -4.78 -5.59
N ARG A 34 2.48 -6.11 -5.65
CA ARG A 34 3.74 -6.89 -5.72
C ARG A 34 4.48 -6.65 -7.02
N GLU A 35 3.77 -6.67 -8.15
CA GLU A 35 4.37 -6.37 -9.46
C GLU A 35 4.93 -4.95 -9.49
N LEU A 36 4.18 -3.98 -8.97
CA LEU A 36 4.62 -2.59 -8.90
C LEU A 36 5.86 -2.42 -8.01
N ALA A 37 5.89 -3.06 -6.85
CA ALA A 37 7.06 -3.02 -5.97
C ALA A 37 8.28 -3.68 -6.62
N ALA A 38 8.11 -4.81 -7.31
CA ALA A 38 9.19 -5.46 -8.06
C ALA A 38 9.75 -4.57 -9.18
N LEU A 39 8.88 -3.83 -9.88
CA LEU A 39 9.27 -2.87 -10.92
C LEU A 39 10.05 -1.68 -10.35
N LEU A 40 9.66 -1.20 -9.16
CA LEU A 40 10.29 -0.06 -8.50
C LEU A 40 11.52 -0.46 -7.67
N GLY A 41 11.76 -1.76 -7.48
CA GLY A 41 12.79 -2.27 -6.58
C GLY A 41 12.49 -2.00 -5.10
N THR A 42 11.22 -1.81 -4.75
CA THR A 42 10.76 -1.54 -3.38
C THR A 42 10.16 -2.78 -2.74
N THR A 43 9.89 -2.71 -1.43
CA THR A 43 9.23 -3.79 -0.71
C THR A 43 7.72 -3.58 -0.71
N HIS A 44 6.98 -4.63 -1.07
CA HIS A 44 5.53 -4.62 -1.00
C HIS A 44 5.03 -4.98 0.41
N THR A 45 4.28 -4.07 1.03
CA THR A 45 3.62 -4.30 2.33
C THR A 45 2.10 -4.26 2.15
N VAL A 46 1.40 -5.20 2.78
CA VAL A 46 -0.07 -5.26 2.80
C VAL A 46 -0.54 -4.89 4.19
N ILE A 47 -1.36 -3.84 4.30
CA ILE A 47 -1.98 -3.40 5.53
C ILE A 47 -3.46 -3.73 5.47
N GLU A 48 -3.85 -4.72 6.25
CA GLU A 48 -5.24 -5.07 6.49
C GLU A 48 -5.78 -4.13 7.56
N SER A 49 -6.36 -3.00 7.14
CA SER A 49 -6.92 -2.04 8.09
C SER A 49 -8.14 -2.63 8.82
N GLU A 50 -7.99 -2.94 10.11
CA GLU A 50 -8.90 -2.33 11.09
C GLU A 50 -8.41 -0.87 11.24
N PRO A 51 -9.27 0.16 11.33
CA PRO A 51 -8.87 1.57 11.25
C PRO A 51 -7.89 1.93 12.38
N THR A 52 -6.61 1.71 12.13
CA THR A 52 -5.52 2.00 13.03
C THR A 52 -4.64 2.94 12.24
N GLY A 53 -4.89 4.22 12.41
CA GLY A 53 -4.03 5.28 11.90
C GLY A 53 -2.69 5.20 12.63
N VAL A 54 -1.81 4.32 12.16
CA VAL A 54 -0.39 4.35 12.51
C VAL A 54 0.33 4.73 11.22
N ILE A 55 0.58 6.04 11.10
CA ILE A 55 1.59 6.57 10.19
C ILE A 55 2.90 6.22 10.89
N THR A 56 3.61 5.20 10.42
CA THR A 56 5.01 5.01 10.80
C THR A 56 5.81 6.07 10.06
N ASP A 57 5.91 7.27 10.64
CA ASP A 57 7.04 8.15 10.37
C ASP A 57 8.18 7.59 11.23
N GLU A 58 9.13 6.93 10.59
CA GLU A 58 10.36 6.50 11.25
C GLU A 58 11.19 7.78 11.49
N GLU A 59 10.93 8.48 12.60
CA GLU A 59 11.79 9.58 13.04
C GLU A 59 13.16 8.97 13.44
N PRO A 60 14.27 9.39 12.81
CA PRO A 60 15.59 8.92 13.17
C PRO A 60 15.99 9.40 14.58
N GLU A 61 16.68 8.52 15.28
CA GLU A 61 17.14 8.63 16.67
C GLU A 61 17.99 9.89 16.97
N ASP A 62 17.77 10.54 18.12
CA ASP A 62 18.72 11.45 18.78
C ASP A 62 18.77 11.18 20.30
#